data_AF-A0A922D748-F1
#
_entry.id   AF-A0A922D748-F1
#
_cell.length_a   1.000
_cell.length_b   1.000
_cell.length_c   1.000
_cell.angle_alpha   90.00
_cell.angle_beta   90.00
_cell.angle_gamma   90.00
#
_symmetry.space_group_name_H-M   'P 1'
#
loop_
_entity.id
_entity.type
_entity.pdbx_description
1 polymer ?
#
loop_
_entity_poly.entity_id
_entity_poly.type
_entity_poly.pdbx_seq_one_letter_code
_entity_poly.pdbx_strand_id
1 'polypeptide(L)'
;MDLQNLFMSSKPFHICIFFFIFFTLAKHTLSLDTKFQACMPRTCGNGLNISYPFWIPHEQESFCGLPNFEVICRDRNSFFSISNVEYIIKDIFYANHSLLIANAAAYKDTCPAPLHNISIHRTQLDISSDNSDFSIFYNCTSLPDYPIFEIECASNRSHLYSFAVFHKEALEQNYSSGSCQSLVDVPVDVQSGVNFTSLLKMNHTEIMKMGFLLNWSGHDCSSCQISGGRCGFDNDKFVCFCQGGPHLKICNDGNFVGRFIIIIE
;
A
#
# COMPACT_ATOMS: atom_id res chain seq x y z
N MET A 1 74.35 27.80 35.75
CA MET A 1 72.92 27.54 35.52
C MET A 1 72.64 27.91 34.08
N ASP A 2 72.83 26.97 33.16
CA ASP A 2 72.48 27.16 31.74
C ASP A 2 71.13 26.49 31.48
N LEU A 3 70.15 27.32 31.17
CA LEU A 3 68.77 26.93 30.88
C LEU A 3 68.60 26.82 29.35
N GLN A 4 69.31 25.87 28.75
CA GLN A 4 69.03 25.44 27.38
C GLN A 4 68.46 24.03 27.44
N ASN A 5 67.12 23.92 27.37
CA ASN A 5 66.38 22.77 26.80
C ASN A 5 64.88 22.82 27.16
N LEU A 6 64.20 23.89 26.74
CA LEU A 6 62.73 23.93 26.69
C LEU A 6 62.25 24.28 25.27
N PHE A 7 62.77 23.54 24.28
CA PHE A 7 62.11 23.41 22.98
C PHE A 7 61.47 22.02 22.89
N MET A 8 60.55 21.73 23.81
CA MET A 8 59.60 20.63 23.60
C MET A 8 58.53 21.08 22.62
N SER A 9 58.82 20.84 21.35
CA SER A 9 57.91 20.53 20.25
C SER A 9 56.42 20.81 20.52
N SER A 10 55.90 21.91 19.97
CA SER A 10 54.44 22.21 19.89
C SER A 10 53.74 21.45 18.75
N LYS A 11 54.50 20.78 17.88
CA LYS A 11 54.01 20.04 16.70
C LYS A 11 53.19 18.77 17.01
N PRO A 12 53.51 17.92 18.02
CA PRO A 12 52.76 16.69 18.27
C PRO A 12 51.40 16.97 18.88
N PHE A 13 51.24 18.08 19.63
CA PHE A 13 49.97 18.46 20.22
C PHE A 13 48.94 18.90 19.16
N HIS A 14 49.37 19.71 18.19
CA HIS A 14 48.53 20.07 17.04
C HIS A 14 48.18 18.87 16.16
N ILE A 15 49.12 17.93 15.97
CA ILE A 15 48.86 16.68 15.24
C ILE A 15 47.83 15.82 15.97
N CYS A 16 47.94 15.65 17.29
CA CYS A 16 46.96 14.92 18.10
C CYS A 16 45.57 15.57 18.05
N ILE A 17 45.47 16.89 18.13
CA ILE A 17 44.20 17.61 17.99
C ILE A 17 43.61 17.42 16.59
N PHE A 18 44.43 17.50 15.54
CA PHE A 18 43.96 17.26 14.16
C PHE A 18 43.49 15.82 13.95
N PHE A 19 44.20 14.83 14.51
CA PHE A 19 43.77 13.43 14.50
C PHE A 19 42.49 13.21 15.31
N PHE A 20 42.35 13.83 16.48
CA PHE A 20 41.13 13.75 17.29
C PHE A 20 39.94 14.38 16.58
N ILE A 21 40.13 15.56 15.99
CA ILE A 21 39.11 16.25 15.18
C ILE A 21 38.78 15.41 13.95
N PHE A 22 39.77 14.82 13.26
CA PHE A 22 39.52 13.97 12.11
C PHE A 22 38.80 12.67 12.48
N PHE A 23 39.13 12.05 13.62
CA PHE A 23 38.42 10.88 14.15
C PHE A 23 37.01 11.22 14.64
N THR A 24 36.78 12.38 15.25
CA THR A 24 35.43 12.81 15.64
C THR A 24 34.61 13.21 14.42
N LEU A 25 35.21 13.87 13.41
CA LEU A 25 34.56 14.21 12.15
C LEU A 25 34.26 12.95 11.31
N ALA A 26 35.15 11.97 11.30
CA ALA A 26 34.95 10.65 10.67
C ALA A 26 33.92 9.78 11.43
N LYS A 27 33.77 9.95 12.75
CA LYS A 27 32.63 9.39 13.50
C LYS A 27 31.32 10.15 13.21
N HIS A 28 31.40 11.44 12.89
CA HIS A 28 30.25 12.28 12.54
C HIS A 28 29.77 12.11 11.09
N THR A 29 30.56 11.52 10.20
CA THR A 29 30.01 10.85 9.03
C THR A 29 29.32 9.58 9.52
N LEU A 30 28.11 9.71 10.09
CA LEU A 30 27.20 8.58 10.20
C LEU A 30 27.07 8.01 8.80
N SER A 31 27.74 6.89 8.53
CA SER A 31 27.42 6.07 7.37
C SER A 31 25.98 5.64 7.60
N LEU A 32 25.06 6.30 6.91
CA LEU A 32 23.65 5.95 6.94
C LEU A 32 23.54 4.46 6.65
N ASP A 33 22.81 3.75 7.52
CA ASP A 33 22.51 2.35 7.27
C ASP A 33 21.93 2.19 5.85
N THR A 34 22.51 1.29 5.07
CA THR A 34 22.16 1.14 3.66
C THR A 34 20.74 0.62 3.48
N LYS A 35 20.25 -0.23 4.39
CA LYS A 35 18.87 -0.72 4.39
C LYS A 35 17.89 0.37 4.79
N PHE A 36 18.26 1.22 5.76
CA PHE A 36 17.49 2.44 6.05
C PHE A 36 17.33 3.30 4.80
N GLN A 37 18.39 3.56 4.04
CA GLN A 37 18.30 4.32 2.78
C GLN A 37 17.48 3.60 1.70
N ALA A 38 17.65 2.28 1.56
CA ALA A 38 16.94 1.48 0.58
C ALA A 38 15.41 1.52 0.78
N CYS A 39 14.95 1.55 2.04
CA CYS A 39 13.52 1.58 2.36
C CYS A 39 12.94 2.99 2.46
N MET A 40 13.56 3.98 1.81
CA MET A 40 12.98 5.31 1.72
C MET A 40 11.62 5.28 1.01
N PRO A 41 10.61 6.02 1.50
CA PRO A 41 9.36 6.17 0.77
C PRO A 41 9.60 6.67 -0.65
N ARG A 42 8.88 6.11 -1.62
CA ARG A 42 8.93 6.45 -3.04
C ARG A 42 7.56 6.87 -3.54
N THR A 43 7.49 7.39 -4.76
CA THR A 43 6.21 7.73 -5.40
C THR A 43 6.30 7.39 -6.88
N CYS A 44 5.18 6.94 -7.45
CA CYS A 44 5.08 6.77 -8.90
C CYS A 44 4.97 8.11 -9.64
N GLY A 45 4.87 9.25 -8.94
CA GLY A 45 4.72 10.59 -9.53
C GLY A 45 3.28 11.14 -9.48
N ASN A 46 2.34 10.38 -8.93
CA ASN A 46 0.99 10.81 -8.56
C ASN A 46 0.90 11.45 -7.16
N GLY A 47 2.01 11.52 -6.43
CA GLY A 47 2.05 12.07 -5.07
C GLY A 47 1.67 11.07 -3.97
N LEU A 48 1.30 9.83 -4.32
CA LEU A 48 1.14 8.76 -3.33
C LEU A 48 2.51 8.30 -2.84
N ASN A 49 2.70 8.36 -1.52
CA ASN A 49 3.89 7.83 -0.86
C ASN A 49 3.74 6.32 -0.70
N ILE A 50 4.67 5.57 -1.27
CA ILE A 50 4.78 4.12 -1.19
C ILE A 50 5.89 3.76 -0.21
N SER A 51 5.49 3.15 0.90
CA SER A 51 6.34 2.61 1.96
C SER A 51 5.70 1.36 2.55
N TYR A 52 6.46 0.66 3.42
CA TYR A 52 6.03 -0.53 4.14
C TYR A 52 4.54 -0.45 4.56
N PRO A 53 3.71 -1.46 4.26
CA PRO A 53 4.10 -2.77 3.72
C PRO A 53 4.28 -2.82 2.20
N PHE A 54 3.91 -1.75 1.49
CA PHE A 54 4.03 -1.66 0.04
C PHE A 54 5.45 -1.27 -0.37
N TRP A 55 5.89 -1.75 -1.54
CA TRP A 55 7.21 -1.41 -2.06
C TRP A 55 7.23 -1.42 -3.59
N ILE A 56 8.13 -0.64 -4.18
CA ILE A 56 8.28 -0.52 -5.63
C ILE A 56 9.52 -1.31 -6.08
N PRO A 57 9.36 -2.39 -6.87
CA PRO A 57 10.49 -3.11 -7.44
C PRO A 57 11.42 -2.17 -8.22
N HIS A 58 12.74 -2.36 -8.04
CA HIS A 58 13.82 -1.56 -8.66
C HIS A 58 13.98 -0.12 -8.13
N GLU A 59 13.07 0.41 -7.32
CA GLU A 59 13.25 1.68 -6.60
C GLU A 59 13.48 1.51 -5.09
N GLN A 60 12.98 0.40 -4.56
CA GLN A 60 13.18 -0.10 -3.20
C GLN A 60 13.61 -1.57 -3.29
N GLU A 61 14.31 -2.02 -2.25
CA GLU A 61 14.68 -3.43 -2.12
C GLU A 61 13.47 -4.24 -1.63
N SER A 62 13.40 -5.52 -2.01
CA SER A 62 12.26 -6.40 -1.66
C SER A 62 12.07 -6.57 -0.15
N PHE A 63 13.14 -6.42 0.63
CA PHE A 63 13.07 -6.46 2.08
C PHE A 63 12.35 -5.25 2.71
N CYS A 64 11.99 -4.22 1.94
CA CYS A 64 11.31 -3.03 2.45
C CYS A 64 9.80 -3.18 2.59
N GLY A 65 9.22 -4.29 2.15
CA GLY A 65 7.78 -4.53 2.19
C GLY A 65 7.41 -6.00 2.32
N LEU A 66 6.12 -6.28 2.21
CA LEU A 66 5.59 -7.63 2.27
C LEU A 66 5.66 -8.31 0.88
N PRO A 67 5.82 -9.64 0.82
CA PRO A 67 5.64 -10.38 -0.43
C PRO A 67 4.23 -10.19 -0.98
N ASN A 68 4.07 -10.05 -2.31
CA ASN A 68 2.79 -9.76 -2.97
C ASN A 68 2.22 -8.36 -2.68
N PHE A 69 3.02 -7.46 -2.09
CA PHE A 69 2.68 -6.06 -1.88
C PHE A 69 3.45 -5.12 -2.83
N GLU A 70 3.92 -5.66 -3.96
CA GLU A 70 4.60 -4.91 -5.00
C GLU A 70 3.67 -3.89 -5.66
N VAL A 71 4.13 -2.65 -5.75
CA VAL A 71 3.47 -1.57 -6.48
C VAL A 71 4.19 -1.37 -7.81
N ILE A 72 3.42 -1.40 -8.89
CA ILE A 72 3.94 -1.19 -10.24
C ILE A 72 3.64 0.24 -10.65
N CYS A 73 4.67 1.00 -11.01
CA CYS A 73 4.50 2.35 -11.55
C CYS A 73 4.39 2.31 -13.07
N ARG A 74 3.33 2.91 -13.63
CA ARG A 74 3.16 3.10 -15.09
C ARG A 74 2.47 4.42 -15.37
N ASP A 75 3.04 5.23 -16.26
CA ASP A 75 2.47 6.53 -16.67
C ASP A 75 2.07 7.43 -15.49
N ARG A 76 2.95 7.50 -14.48
CA ARG A 76 2.75 8.20 -13.21
C ARG A 76 1.66 7.66 -12.27
N ASN A 77 1.02 6.54 -12.62
CA ASN A 77 0.03 5.88 -11.78
C ASN A 77 0.63 4.69 -11.03
N SER A 78 0.07 4.40 -9.87
CA SER A 78 0.42 3.26 -9.01
C SER A 78 -0.57 2.13 -9.26
N PHE A 79 -0.08 0.94 -9.57
CA PHE A 79 -0.88 -0.26 -9.80
C PHE A 79 -0.59 -1.34 -8.77
N PHE A 80 -1.63 -2.08 -8.43
CA PHE A 80 -1.60 -3.21 -7.51
C PHE A 80 -2.25 -4.42 -8.18
N SER A 81 -1.64 -5.59 -8.07
CA SER A 81 -2.12 -6.80 -8.75
C SER A 81 -2.68 -7.79 -7.74
N ILE A 82 -3.93 -8.21 -7.93
CA ILE A 82 -4.57 -9.23 -7.10
C ILE A 82 -5.10 -10.31 -8.02
N SER A 83 -4.66 -11.55 -7.84
CA SER A 83 -5.11 -12.70 -8.65
C SER A 83 -5.01 -12.45 -10.16
N ASN A 84 -3.92 -11.82 -10.61
CA ASN A 84 -3.63 -11.42 -12.00
C ASN A 84 -4.54 -10.32 -12.58
N VAL A 85 -5.34 -9.64 -11.75
CA VAL A 85 -6.11 -8.47 -12.14
C VAL A 85 -5.39 -7.21 -11.68
N GLU A 86 -5.20 -6.26 -12.60
CA GLU A 86 -4.60 -4.95 -12.30
C GLU A 86 -5.64 -3.99 -11.71
N TYR A 87 -5.29 -3.38 -10.59
CA TYR A 87 -6.04 -2.30 -9.96
C TYR A 87 -5.19 -1.04 -9.88
N ILE A 88 -5.81 0.13 -10.02
CA ILE A 88 -5.19 1.42 -9.78
C ILE A 88 -5.32 1.74 -8.30
N ILE A 89 -4.21 2.04 -7.63
CA ILE A 89 -4.22 2.56 -6.26
C ILE A 89 -4.66 4.02 -6.30
N LYS A 90 -5.77 4.30 -5.62
CA LYS A 90 -6.34 5.65 -5.51
C LYS A 90 -5.80 6.35 -4.27
N ASP A 91 -5.71 5.63 -3.15
CA ASP A 91 -5.17 6.15 -1.89
C ASP A 91 -4.66 5.02 -0.98
N ILE A 92 -3.78 5.36 -0.04
CA ILE A 92 -3.21 4.44 0.96
C ILE A 92 -3.35 5.07 2.35
N PHE A 93 -4.19 4.47 3.19
CA PHE A 93 -4.45 4.91 4.55
C PHE A 93 -3.61 4.12 5.55
N TYR A 94 -2.33 4.49 5.67
CA TYR A 94 -1.36 3.79 6.55
C TYR A 94 -1.82 3.65 8.01
N ALA A 95 -2.48 4.67 8.57
CA ALA A 95 -2.97 4.63 9.94
C ALA A 95 -4.08 3.60 10.16
N ASN A 96 -4.92 3.40 9.14
CA ASN A 96 -6.09 2.53 9.20
C ASN A 96 -5.80 1.13 8.65
N HIS A 97 -4.59 0.92 8.12
CA HIS A 97 -4.22 -0.28 7.40
C HIS A 97 -5.18 -0.60 6.23
N SER A 98 -5.62 0.43 5.50
CA SER A 98 -6.57 0.28 4.39
C SER A 98 -6.14 0.95 3.08
N LEU A 99 -6.44 0.29 1.97
CA LEU A 99 -6.00 0.59 0.60
C LEU A 99 -7.23 0.81 -0.27
N LEU A 100 -7.37 1.99 -0.86
CA LEU A 100 -8.44 2.27 -1.82
C LEU A 100 -7.94 1.97 -3.23
N ILE A 101 -8.58 1.00 -3.89
CA ILE A 101 -8.22 0.58 -5.25
C ILE A 101 -9.43 0.58 -6.18
N ALA A 102 -9.21 0.87 -7.46
CA ALA A 102 -10.23 0.74 -8.50
C ALA A 102 -9.75 -0.21 -9.59
N ASN A 103 -10.63 -1.07 -10.10
CA ASN A 103 -10.27 -1.99 -11.19
C ASN A 103 -9.78 -1.16 -12.41
N ALA A 104 -8.59 -1.47 -12.93
CA ALA A 104 -8.01 -0.70 -14.02
C ALA A 104 -8.87 -0.73 -15.30
N ALA A 105 -9.67 -1.78 -15.49
CA ALA A 105 -10.66 -1.90 -16.56
C ALA A 105 -11.69 -0.75 -16.54
N ALA A 106 -12.03 -0.21 -15.37
CA ALA A 106 -12.97 0.92 -15.24
C ALA A 106 -12.53 2.19 -15.99
N TYR A 107 -11.24 2.30 -16.33
CA TYR A 107 -10.66 3.45 -17.04
C TYR A 107 -10.29 3.15 -18.48
N LYS A 108 -10.25 1.88 -18.89
CA LYS A 108 -9.78 1.44 -20.21
C LYS A 108 -10.90 0.82 -21.05
N ASP A 109 -11.78 0.05 -20.42
CA ASP A 109 -12.74 -0.78 -21.12
C ASP A 109 -14.01 0.00 -21.41
N THR A 110 -14.63 -0.31 -22.54
CA THR A 110 -15.94 0.24 -22.90
C THR A 110 -17.07 -0.35 -22.05
N CYS A 111 -16.81 -1.47 -21.36
CA CYS A 111 -17.77 -2.17 -20.52
C CYS A 111 -17.09 -2.75 -19.27
N PRO A 112 -16.84 -1.94 -18.23
CA PRO A 112 -16.06 -2.38 -17.08
C PRO A 112 -16.90 -3.19 -16.09
N ALA A 113 -17.34 -4.39 -16.49
CA ALA A 113 -18.22 -5.26 -15.70
C ALA A 113 -17.47 -6.54 -15.29
N PRO A 114 -17.07 -6.71 -14.01
CA PRO A 114 -16.36 -7.89 -13.55
C PRO A 114 -17.17 -9.17 -13.69
N LEU A 115 -16.57 -10.21 -14.28
CA LEU A 115 -17.23 -11.51 -14.50
C LEU A 115 -17.10 -12.48 -13.32
N HIS A 116 -16.24 -12.15 -12.36
CA HIS A 116 -15.94 -12.99 -11.20
C HIS A 116 -15.78 -12.13 -9.95
N ASN A 117 -16.13 -12.71 -8.81
CA ASN A 117 -15.86 -12.12 -7.50
C ASN A 117 -14.35 -11.94 -7.33
N ILE A 118 -13.96 -10.90 -6.59
CA ILE A 118 -12.56 -10.73 -6.21
C ILE A 118 -12.10 -11.92 -5.36
N SER A 119 -10.97 -12.51 -5.73
CA SER A 119 -10.36 -13.62 -4.99
C SER A 119 -9.13 -13.13 -4.26
N ILE A 120 -9.21 -13.08 -2.93
CA ILE A 120 -8.17 -12.57 -2.03
C ILE A 120 -7.58 -13.70 -1.15
N HIS A 121 -7.98 -14.94 -1.41
CA HIS A 121 -7.59 -16.09 -0.58
C HIS A 121 -6.06 -16.24 -0.47
N ARG A 122 -5.60 -16.51 0.76
CA ARG A 122 -4.18 -16.72 1.10
C ARG A 122 -3.29 -15.49 0.89
N THR A 123 -3.86 -14.29 0.90
CA THR A 123 -3.11 -13.05 0.96
C THR A 123 -3.26 -12.41 2.35
N GLN A 124 -2.49 -11.36 2.63
CA GLN A 124 -2.62 -10.55 3.84
C GLN A 124 -3.64 -9.42 3.67
N LEU A 125 -4.60 -9.59 2.76
CA LEU A 125 -5.62 -8.60 2.43
C LEU A 125 -7.01 -9.15 2.76
N ASP A 126 -7.91 -8.26 3.14
CA ASP A 126 -9.33 -8.54 3.37
C ASP A 126 -10.19 -7.44 2.73
N ILE A 127 -11.40 -7.79 2.27
CA ILE A 127 -12.37 -6.79 1.80
C ILE A 127 -12.87 -6.01 3.03
N SER A 128 -12.77 -4.68 3.02
CA SER A 128 -13.27 -3.88 4.16
C SER A 128 -14.79 -4.00 4.29
N SER A 129 -15.27 -4.09 5.53
CA SER A 129 -16.70 -4.02 5.86
C SER A 129 -17.31 -2.63 5.67
N ASP A 130 -16.48 -1.61 5.45
CA ASP A 130 -16.94 -0.24 5.17
C ASP A 130 -17.43 -0.09 3.72
N ASN A 131 -17.13 -1.05 2.85
CA ASN A 131 -17.65 -1.06 1.48
C ASN A 131 -19.16 -1.32 1.48
N SER A 132 -19.83 -0.71 0.50
CA SER A 132 -21.23 -0.99 0.19
C SER A 132 -21.36 -2.22 -0.72
N ASP A 133 -22.42 -3.00 -0.48
CA ASP A 133 -22.75 -4.17 -1.28
C ASP A 133 -23.34 -3.77 -2.63
N PHE A 134 -22.57 -3.93 -3.70
CA PHE A 134 -23.01 -3.74 -5.07
C PHE A 134 -22.94 -5.06 -5.82
N SER A 135 -24.06 -5.51 -6.38
CA SER A 135 -24.14 -6.83 -7.01
C SER A 135 -24.56 -6.69 -8.46
N ILE A 136 -23.80 -7.31 -9.35
CA ILE A 136 -24.07 -7.37 -10.78
C ILE A 136 -24.75 -8.69 -11.12
N PHE A 137 -25.94 -8.59 -11.70
CA PHE A 137 -26.70 -9.69 -12.24
C PHE A 137 -26.54 -9.73 -13.76
N TYR A 138 -26.13 -10.88 -14.30
CA TYR A 138 -25.89 -11.06 -15.72
C TYR A 138 -26.97 -11.90 -16.40
N ASN A 139 -27.37 -11.47 -17.59
CA ASN A 139 -28.21 -12.22 -18.52
C ASN A 139 -29.51 -12.73 -17.89
N CYS A 140 -30.22 -11.87 -17.19
CA CYS A 140 -31.51 -12.14 -16.58
C CYS A 140 -32.66 -12.09 -17.57
N THR A 141 -33.70 -12.91 -17.37
CA THR A 141 -34.90 -12.94 -18.23
C THR A 141 -35.90 -11.82 -17.96
N SER A 142 -35.77 -11.12 -16.83
CA SER A 142 -36.65 -10.04 -16.40
C SER A 142 -35.85 -8.99 -15.62
N LEU A 143 -36.44 -7.82 -15.38
CA LEU A 143 -35.89 -6.77 -14.51
C LEU A 143 -36.69 -6.72 -13.19
N PRO A 144 -36.07 -6.40 -12.05
CA PRO A 144 -36.77 -6.17 -10.80
C PRO A 144 -37.52 -4.84 -10.81
N ASP A 145 -38.61 -4.75 -10.05
CA ASP A 145 -39.24 -3.48 -9.70
C ASP A 145 -38.47 -2.81 -8.55
N TYR A 146 -37.24 -2.38 -8.85
CA TYR A 146 -36.28 -1.81 -7.90
C TYR A 146 -35.32 -0.86 -8.64
N PRO A 147 -34.75 0.18 -8.01
CA PRO A 147 -33.75 1.02 -8.64
C PRO A 147 -32.51 0.21 -9.08
N ILE A 148 -32.25 0.17 -10.38
CA ILE A 148 -31.14 -0.58 -10.98
C ILE A 148 -30.15 0.34 -11.70
N PHE A 149 -28.93 -0.15 -11.84
CA PHE A 149 -27.91 0.38 -12.75
C PHE A 149 -27.85 -0.53 -13.97
N GLU A 150 -28.39 -0.10 -15.10
CA GLU A 150 -28.34 -0.89 -16.34
C GLU A 150 -26.91 -1.03 -16.85
N ILE A 151 -26.57 -2.24 -17.31
CA ILE A 151 -25.28 -2.56 -17.93
C ILE A 151 -25.56 -3.03 -19.36
N GLU A 152 -25.90 -2.07 -20.21
CA GLU A 152 -26.28 -2.32 -21.61
C GLU A 152 -25.23 -3.13 -22.38
N CYS A 153 -23.96 -2.85 -22.14
CA CYS A 153 -22.83 -3.48 -22.83
C CYS A 153 -22.63 -4.96 -22.44
N ALA A 154 -23.18 -5.39 -21.31
CA ALA A 154 -23.19 -6.79 -20.87
C ALA A 154 -24.56 -7.46 -21.09
N SER A 155 -25.52 -6.75 -21.68
CA SER A 155 -26.85 -7.27 -21.97
C SER A 155 -26.88 -7.91 -23.37
N ASN A 156 -27.64 -8.99 -23.53
CA ASN A 156 -27.83 -9.62 -24.83
C ASN A 156 -29.08 -9.03 -25.51
N ARG A 157 -28.88 -8.44 -26.69
CA ARG A 157 -29.91 -7.74 -27.48
C ARG A 157 -31.14 -8.58 -27.82
N SER A 158 -31.07 -9.90 -27.67
CA SER A 158 -32.21 -10.75 -27.98
C SER A 158 -33.28 -10.69 -26.90
N HIS A 159 -33.02 -10.95 -25.60
CA HIS A 159 -34.05 -10.90 -24.53
C HIS A 159 -33.48 -10.90 -23.09
N LEU A 160 -32.17 -10.72 -22.89
CA LEU A 160 -31.54 -10.88 -21.58
C LEU A 160 -30.90 -9.59 -21.09
N TYR A 161 -31.19 -9.24 -19.83
CA TYR A 161 -30.78 -8.01 -19.19
C TYR A 161 -29.62 -8.24 -18.23
N SER A 162 -28.65 -7.34 -18.24
CA SER A 162 -27.60 -7.28 -17.23
C SER A 162 -27.69 -5.95 -16.49
N PHE A 163 -27.75 -6.00 -15.17
CA PHE A 163 -27.94 -4.83 -14.32
C PHE A 163 -27.25 -5.02 -12.98
N ALA A 164 -27.09 -3.94 -12.23
CA ALA A 164 -26.56 -3.98 -10.89
C ALA A 164 -27.47 -3.26 -9.90
N VAL A 165 -27.34 -3.62 -8.63
CA VAL A 165 -28.11 -3.04 -7.52
C VAL A 165 -27.22 -2.89 -6.31
N PHE A 166 -27.55 -1.90 -5.47
CA PHE A 166 -27.08 -1.89 -4.09
C PHE A 166 -28.04 -2.71 -3.22
N HIS A 167 -27.49 -3.41 -2.21
CA HIS A 167 -28.28 -4.17 -1.23
C HIS A 167 -29.25 -5.18 -1.88
N LYS A 168 -28.69 -6.20 -2.55
CA LYS A 168 -29.46 -7.24 -3.25
C LYS A 168 -30.48 -7.96 -2.37
N GLU A 169 -30.32 -7.95 -1.06
CA GLU A 169 -31.23 -8.54 -0.07
C GLU A 169 -32.63 -7.91 -0.16
N ALA A 170 -32.72 -6.64 -0.58
CA ALA A 170 -33.99 -5.97 -0.83
C ALA A 170 -34.80 -6.59 -1.98
N LEU A 171 -34.16 -7.35 -2.86
CA LEU A 171 -34.80 -8.04 -3.98
C LEU A 171 -35.43 -9.39 -3.60
N GLU A 172 -35.02 -10.00 -2.48
CA GLU A 172 -35.37 -11.38 -2.13
C GLU A 172 -36.88 -11.64 -1.99
N GLN A 173 -37.68 -10.60 -1.72
CA GLN A 173 -39.14 -10.73 -1.60
C GLN A 173 -39.87 -10.71 -2.95
N ASN A 174 -39.31 -10.04 -3.96
CA ASN A 174 -40.04 -9.67 -5.19
C ASN A 174 -39.34 -10.10 -6.48
N TYR A 175 -38.12 -10.61 -6.41
CA TYR A 175 -37.34 -10.99 -7.58
C TYR A 175 -36.59 -12.30 -7.35
N SER A 176 -36.83 -13.27 -8.25
CA SER A 176 -36.14 -14.55 -8.18
C SER A 176 -34.75 -14.43 -8.79
N SER A 177 -33.70 -14.60 -7.97
CA SER A 177 -32.31 -14.64 -8.41
C SER A 177 -32.03 -15.75 -9.43
N GLY A 178 -32.85 -16.81 -9.46
CA GLY A 178 -32.80 -17.88 -10.45
C GLY A 178 -33.18 -17.46 -11.88
N SER A 179 -33.63 -16.22 -12.08
CA SER A 179 -33.89 -15.65 -13.40
C SER A 179 -32.60 -15.23 -14.14
N CYS A 180 -31.47 -15.18 -13.45
CA CYS A 180 -30.19 -14.71 -13.95
C CYS A 180 -29.17 -15.84 -14.10
N GLN A 181 -28.27 -15.71 -15.08
CA GLN A 181 -27.25 -16.75 -15.35
C GLN A 181 -26.09 -16.71 -14.37
N SER A 182 -25.71 -15.52 -13.92
CA SER A 182 -24.66 -15.35 -12.92
C SER A 182 -24.86 -14.08 -12.10
N LEU A 183 -24.24 -14.09 -10.93
CA LEU A 183 -24.23 -13.01 -9.95
C LEU A 183 -22.77 -12.77 -9.54
N VAL A 184 -22.35 -11.51 -9.53
CA VAL A 184 -21.01 -11.10 -9.08
C VAL A 184 -21.18 -10.00 -8.04
N ASP A 185 -20.56 -10.22 -6.88
CA ASP A 185 -20.49 -9.21 -5.83
C ASP A 185 -19.24 -8.36 -6.01
N VAL A 186 -19.45 -7.05 -6.06
CA VAL A 186 -18.42 -6.03 -6.28
C VAL A 186 -18.46 -5.09 -5.09
N PRO A 187 -17.42 -5.09 -4.22
CA PRO A 187 -17.36 -4.08 -3.18
C PRO A 187 -17.23 -2.68 -3.80
N VAL A 188 -17.85 -1.68 -3.18
CA VAL A 188 -17.75 -0.27 -3.61
C VAL A 188 -17.59 0.64 -2.41
N ASP A 189 -16.58 1.51 -2.44
CA ASP A 189 -16.39 2.59 -1.46
C ASP A 189 -17.27 3.80 -1.85
N VAL A 190 -18.48 3.85 -1.31
CA VAL A 190 -19.39 4.98 -1.52
C VAL A 190 -18.96 6.12 -0.60
N GLN A 191 -18.30 7.13 -1.17
CA GLN A 191 -17.73 8.26 -0.43
C GLN A 191 -18.75 8.94 0.49
N SER A 192 -18.29 9.28 1.70
CA SER A 192 -19.03 10.06 2.68
C SER A 192 -19.48 11.40 2.08
N GLY A 193 -20.79 11.59 1.93
CA GLY A 193 -21.40 12.80 1.38
C GLY A 193 -22.10 12.62 0.03
N VAL A 194 -21.91 11.48 -0.65
CA VAL A 194 -22.73 11.12 -1.80
C VAL A 194 -24.09 10.65 -1.28
N ASN A 195 -25.14 11.43 -1.52
CA ASN A 195 -26.50 10.99 -1.19
C ASN A 195 -27.00 9.94 -2.19
N PHE A 196 -27.89 9.06 -1.72
CA PHE A 196 -28.40 7.95 -2.51
C PHE A 196 -29.09 8.40 -3.81
N THR A 197 -29.80 9.53 -3.80
CA THR A 197 -30.44 10.09 -5.00
C THR A 197 -29.44 10.52 -6.08
N SER A 198 -28.25 10.98 -5.69
CA SER A 198 -27.18 11.33 -6.62
C SER A 198 -26.47 10.08 -7.11
N LEU A 199 -26.28 9.09 -6.23
CA LEU A 199 -25.72 7.79 -6.57
C LEU A 199 -26.54 7.09 -7.67
N LEU A 200 -27.87 7.07 -7.53
CA LEU A 200 -28.79 6.48 -8.53
C LEU A 200 -28.79 7.18 -9.90
N LYS A 201 -28.21 8.39 -10.01
CA LYS A 201 -28.08 9.10 -11.30
C LYS A 201 -26.78 8.79 -12.02
N MET A 202 -25.83 8.13 -11.35
CA MET A 202 -24.56 7.74 -11.94
C MET A 202 -24.75 6.52 -12.84
N ASN A 203 -23.94 6.42 -13.88
CA ASN A 203 -23.87 5.18 -14.64
C ASN A 203 -22.97 4.16 -13.94
N HIS A 204 -23.12 2.88 -14.31
CA HIS A 204 -22.32 1.78 -13.76
C HIS A 204 -20.79 2.03 -13.86
N THR A 205 -20.30 2.63 -14.95
CA THR A 205 -18.86 2.91 -15.10
C THR A 205 -18.35 3.92 -14.07
N GLU A 206 -19.15 4.92 -13.72
CA GLU A 206 -18.82 5.88 -12.67
C GLU A 206 -18.75 5.21 -11.30
N ILE A 207 -19.68 4.28 -11.00
CA ILE A 207 -19.65 3.46 -9.79
C ILE A 207 -18.37 2.63 -9.73
N MET A 208 -18.01 1.93 -10.82
CA MET A 208 -16.79 1.12 -10.89
C MET A 208 -15.50 1.93 -10.73
N LYS A 209 -15.50 3.21 -11.06
CA LYS A 209 -14.35 4.11 -10.89
C LYS A 209 -14.14 4.58 -9.45
N MET A 210 -15.17 4.51 -8.59
CA MET A 210 -15.04 4.81 -7.16
C MET A 210 -14.04 3.87 -6.50
N GLY A 211 -14.06 2.60 -6.90
CA GLY A 211 -13.21 1.57 -6.33
C GLY A 211 -13.75 1.04 -5.01
N PHE A 212 -12.89 0.38 -4.25
CA PHE A 212 -13.23 -0.26 -2.98
C PHE A 212 -12.02 -0.32 -2.05
N LEU A 213 -12.32 -0.44 -0.77
CA LEU A 213 -11.34 -0.54 0.30
C LEU A 213 -10.96 -2.00 0.55
N LEU A 214 -9.66 -2.25 0.56
CA LEU A 214 -9.07 -3.46 1.15
C LEU A 214 -8.38 -3.09 2.45
N ASN A 215 -8.50 -3.95 3.45
CA ASN A 215 -7.67 -3.89 4.65
C ASN A 215 -6.46 -4.79 4.45
N TRP A 216 -5.31 -4.42 5.01
CA TRP A 216 -4.14 -5.29 5.04
C TRP A 216 -3.74 -5.63 6.47
N SER A 217 -3.15 -6.81 6.62
CA SER A 217 -2.53 -7.26 7.86
C SER A 217 -1.01 -7.29 7.71
N GLY A 218 -0.29 -6.98 8.78
CA GLY A 218 1.16 -6.89 8.77
C GLY A 218 1.72 -6.58 10.16
N HIS A 219 3.03 -6.41 10.24
CA HIS A 219 3.65 -5.96 11.48
C HIS A 219 3.40 -4.46 11.68
N ASP A 220 3.12 -4.05 12.92
CA ASP A 220 2.94 -2.64 13.26
C ASP A 220 4.25 -1.87 13.03
N CYS A 221 4.23 -0.96 12.05
CA CYS A 221 5.34 -0.09 11.71
C CYS A 221 5.28 1.29 12.39
N SER A 222 4.18 1.60 13.09
CA SER A 222 3.89 2.96 13.59
C SER A 222 4.96 3.43 14.57
N SER A 223 5.34 2.59 15.53
CA SER A 223 6.36 2.94 16.55
C SER A 223 7.73 3.23 15.92
N CYS A 224 8.12 2.44 14.92
CA CYS A 224 9.37 2.62 14.19
C CYS A 224 9.36 3.95 13.43
N GLN A 225 8.29 4.23 12.68
CA GLN A 225 8.13 5.45 11.90
C GLN A 225 8.13 6.71 12.79
N ILE A 226 7.43 6.67 13.93
CA ILE A 226 7.40 7.78 14.91
C ILE A 226 8.81 8.10 15.42
N SER A 227 9.66 7.08 15.60
CA SER A 227 11.05 7.26 16.01
C SER A 227 12.01 7.66 14.90
N GLY A 228 11.51 7.87 13.67
CA GLY A 228 12.31 8.23 12.50
C GLY A 228 12.92 7.05 11.73
N GLY A 229 12.49 5.83 12.03
CA GLY A 229 12.92 4.61 11.36
C GLY A 229 12.03 4.22 10.17
N ARG A 230 12.42 3.13 9.50
CA ARG A 230 11.73 2.55 8.33
C ARG A 230 11.64 1.04 8.51
N CYS A 231 10.47 0.47 8.32
CA CYS A 231 10.29 -0.96 8.53
C CYS A 231 10.67 -1.79 7.31
N GLY A 232 11.02 -3.04 7.58
CA GLY A 232 11.24 -4.05 6.57
C GLY A 232 11.66 -5.35 7.24
N PHE A 233 12.38 -6.19 6.50
CA PHE A 233 12.78 -7.51 6.94
C PHE A 233 14.31 -7.68 6.86
N ASP A 234 14.87 -8.36 7.85
CA ASP A 234 16.25 -8.83 7.80
C ASP A 234 16.30 -10.31 8.15
N ASN A 235 16.68 -11.15 7.18
CA ASN A 235 16.60 -12.61 7.29
C ASN A 235 15.21 -13.07 7.78
N ASP A 236 14.16 -12.61 7.08
CA ASP A 236 12.73 -12.89 7.36
C ASP A 236 12.22 -12.40 8.73
N LYS A 237 13.00 -11.62 9.47
CA LYS A 237 12.58 -11.00 10.73
C LYS A 237 12.18 -9.57 10.50
N PHE A 238 11.01 -9.18 10.99
CA PHE A 238 10.59 -7.78 11.01
C PHE A 238 11.57 -6.94 11.82
N VAL A 239 12.03 -5.83 11.24
CA VAL A 239 13.06 -4.95 11.78
C VAL A 239 12.70 -3.49 11.51
N CYS A 240 13.05 -2.62 12.44
CA CYS A 240 13.05 -1.18 12.28
C CYS A 240 14.46 -0.72 11.85
N PHE A 241 14.64 -0.36 10.59
CA PHE A 241 15.88 0.24 10.12
C PHE A 241 15.98 1.69 10.60
N CYS A 242 17.07 2.03 11.28
CA CYS A 242 17.37 3.37 11.75
C CYS A 242 18.68 3.87 11.13
N GLN A 243 18.95 5.18 11.19
CA GLN A 243 20.18 5.75 10.63
C GLN A 243 21.46 5.09 11.17
N GLY A 244 21.45 4.71 12.45
CA GLY A 244 22.58 4.06 13.13
C GLY A 244 22.61 2.53 13.01
N GLY A 245 21.63 1.92 12.33
CA GLY A 245 21.50 0.46 12.20
C GLY A 245 20.10 -0.06 12.53
N PRO A 246 19.87 -1.38 12.39
CA PRO A 246 18.58 -2.02 12.66
C PRO A 246 18.27 -2.18 14.16
N HIS A 247 17.01 -1.96 14.53
CA HIS A 247 16.42 -2.14 15.86
C HIS A 247 15.19 -3.06 15.80
N LEU A 248 14.78 -3.64 16.93
CA LEU A 248 13.63 -4.55 16.97
C LEU A 248 12.29 -3.84 16.73
N LYS A 249 12.14 -2.60 17.21
CA LYS A 249 10.84 -1.90 17.14
C LYS A 249 10.96 -0.38 16.97
N ILE A 250 11.90 0.26 17.65
CA ILE A 250 12.00 1.73 17.76
C ILE A 250 13.47 2.14 17.66
N CYS A 251 13.76 3.25 16.98
CA CYS A 251 15.09 3.84 17.00
C CYS A 251 15.42 4.43 18.38
N ASN A 252 16.69 4.30 18.79
CA ASN A 252 17.22 4.84 20.06
C ASN A 252 16.69 4.17 21.34
N ASP A 253 16.15 2.95 21.26
CA ASP A 253 15.69 2.17 22.43
C ASP A 253 16.80 1.33 23.10
N GLY A 254 18.02 1.36 22.56
CA GLY A 254 19.16 0.55 23.01
C GLY A 254 19.13 -0.92 22.57
N ASN A 255 18.08 -1.40 21.89
CA ASN A 255 17.91 -2.79 21.43
C ASN A 255 18.34 -2.96 19.97
N PHE A 256 19.65 -2.89 19.73
CA PHE A 256 20.25 -3.13 18.42
C PHE A 256 20.09 -4.58 17.94
N VAL A 257 19.68 -4.76 16.69
CA VAL A 257 19.64 -6.06 16.02
C VAL A 257 20.98 -6.29 15.33
N GLY A 258 22.00 -6.61 16.11
CA GLY A 258 23.34 -6.86 15.61
C GLY A 258 24.38 -6.83 16.73
N ARG A 259 25.10 -7.93 16.93
CA ARG A 259 26.28 -7.97 17.81
C ARG A 259 27.31 -7.01 17.22
N PHE A 260 27.63 -5.92 17.93
CA PHE A 260 28.95 -5.32 17.79
C PHE A 260 29.97 -6.38 18.25
N ILE A 261 30.59 -7.10 17.31
CA ILE A 261 31.89 -7.71 17.59
C ILE A 261 32.85 -6.52 17.58
N ILE A 262 33.13 -5.99 18.76
CA ILE A 262 34.29 -5.14 18.95
C ILE A 262 35.49 -6.08 18.83
N ILE A 263 36.08 -6.18 17.64
CA ILE A 263 37.45 -6.70 17.53
C ILE A 263 38.34 -5.57 18.03
N ILE A 264 38.76 -5.68 19.29
CA ILE A 264 39.90 -4.91 19.80
C ILE A 264 41.13 -5.70 19.34
N GLU A 265 41.78 -5.26 18.26
CA GLU A 265 43.20 -5.55 18.03
C GLU A 265 44.05 -4.44 18.65
#